data_AF-A0A958RTZ6-F1
#
_entry.id   AF-A0A958RTZ6-F1
#
_cell.length_a   1.000
_cell.length_b   1.000
_cell.length_c   1.000
_cell.angle_alpha   90.00
_cell.angle_beta   90.00
_cell.angle_gamma   90.00
#
_symmetry.space_group_name_H-M   'P 1'
#
loop_
_entity.id
_entity.type
_entity.pdbx_description
1 polymer ?
#
loop_
_entity_poly.entity_id
_entity_poly.type
_entity_poly.pdbx_seq_one_letter_code
_entity_poly.pdbx_strand_id
1 'polypeptide(L)'
;MHTRIVLVINLVILLGMEIACTVPQTKNSQSSWKEIVRPLNAKIPEKFLDFYPDPAGSDLIQINEIELGILNQKHKSKPWKEKLKSIHQDVKRANSKSIQSFSEGNSVLLRGQNYSKQASRVLSRILENKITMSQTAKTFNQGDVVGFCFARALAIHKWLLDEGVPQSSIAKIFTIGDLKVLDRVWKFHVAVAVRDQEYGALVIDPFHDEVKTLKEWMAINSSYGIKHPYSQVRFYITEPRKFLPSFAEYDPVQFENPLLKEYFDQLIEVL
;
A
#
# COMPACT_ATOMS: atom_id res chain seq x y z
N MET A 1 -32.97 -2.32 -44.78
CA MET A 1 -31.63 -1.97 -45.32
C MET A 1 -31.21 -0.63 -44.77
N HIS A 2 -30.56 -0.56 -43.61
CA HIS A 2 -29.83 0.62 -43.14
C HIS A 2 -28.59 0.16 -42.37
N THR A 3 -27.53 0.92 -42.56
CA THR A 3 -26.12 0.54 -42.51
C THR A 3 -25.62 0.33 -41.08
N ARG A 4 -24.85 -0.75 -40.87
CA ARG A 4 -24.10 -1.01 -39.65
C ARG A 4 -22.92 -0.05 -39.58
N ILE A 5 -22.87 0.79 -38.55
CA ILE A 5 -21.65 1.50 -38.16
C ILE A 5 -21.06 0.73 -36.97
N VAL A 6 -19.98 0.01 -37.25
CA VAL A 6 -19.09 -0.60 -36.28
C VAL A 6 -18.16 0.51 -35.81
N LEU A 7 -18.28 0.93 -34.54
CA LEU A 7 -17.31 1.81 -33.92
C LEU A 7 -16.50 0.99 -32.89
N VAL A 8 -15.31 0.59 -33.33
CA VAL A 8 -14.23 0.07 -32.51
C VAL A 8 -13.70 1.24 -31.67
N ILE A 9 -13.88 1.20 -30.36
CA ILE A 9 -13.21 2.12 -29.43
C ILE A 9 -12.29 1.30 -28.52
N ASN A 10 -11.00 1.38 -28.86
CA ASN A 10 -9.81 1.42 -28.01
C ASN A 10 -9.66 0.38 -26.88
N LEU A 11 -9.15 -0.78 -27.30
CA LEU A 11 -8.37 -1.73 -26.51
C LEU A 11 -6.88 -1.32 -26.57
N VAL A 12 -6.46 -0.24 -25.89
CA VAL A 12 -5.02 0.11 -25.74
C VAL A 12 -4.76 0.85 -24.42
N ILE A 13 -4.89 0.17 -23.28
CA ILE A 13 -4.11 0.44 -22.04
C ILE A 13 -4.00 -0.91 -21.28
N LEU A 14 -3.37 -1.91 -21.89
CA LEU A 14 -3.10 -3.20 -21.22
C LEU A 14 -1.97 -3.99 -21.91
N LEU A 15 -0.97 -3.27 -22.42
CA LEU A 15 0.31 -3.85 -22.79
C LEU A 15 1.38 -3.01 -22.13
N GLY A 16 2.12 -3.66 -21.23
CA GLY A 16 3.38 -3.15 -20.71
C GLY A 16 4.25 -2.72 -21.88
N MET A 17 4.50 -1.42 -21.95
CA MET A 17 5.54 -0.89 -22.80
C MET A 17 6.87 -1.20 -22.12
N GLU A 18 7.43 -2.37 -22.45
CA GLU A 18 8.87 -2.60 -22.41
C GLU A 18 9.52 -1.69 -23.46
N ILE A 19 9.65 -0.41 -23.16
CA ILE A 19 10.67 0.42 -23.82
C ILE A 19 11.95 0.18 -23.03
N ALA A 20 12.76 -0.77 -23.49
CA ALA A 20 14.16 -0.88 -23.10
C ALA A 20 14.95 0.28 -23.72
N CYS A 21 14.77 1.48 -23.17
CA CYS A 21 15.77 2.53 -23.30
C CYS A 21 16.97 2.10 -22.46
N THR A 22 18.07 1.71 -23.10
CA THR A 22 19.36 1.54 -22.45
C THR A 22 19.88 2.91 -22.02
N VAL A 23 19.37 3.40 -20.89
CA VAL A 23 19.91 4.54 -20.17
C VAL A 23 21.28 4.11 -19.62
N PRO A 24 22.36 4.88 -19.83
CA PRO A 24 23.65 4.59 -19.23
C PRO A 24 23.51 4.47 -17.71
N GLN A 25 23.71 3.27 -17.18
CA GLN A 25 23.67 3.04 -15.74
C GLN A 25 24.87 3.74 -15.11
N THR A 26 24.62 4.79 -14.32
CA THR A 26 25.64 5.35 -13.44
C THR A 26 25.93 4.33 -12.35
N LYS A 27 27.13 3.74 -12.35
CA LYS A 27 27.52 2.65 -11.43
C LYS A 27 27.37 2.98 -9.94
N ASN A 28 27.18 4.24 -9.56
CA ASN A 28 27.11 4.68 -8.16
C ASN A 28 25.71 4.56 -7.50
N SER A 29 24.59 4.61 -8.23
CA SER A 29 23.25 4.58 -7.58
C SER A 29 22.88 3.18 -7.10
N GLN A 30 23.24 2.15 -7.87
CA GLN A 30 22.87 0.77 -7.57
C GLN A 30 23.57 0.21 -6.31
N SER A 31 24.78 0.68 -5.98
CA SER A 31 25.46 0.24 -4.75
C SER A 31 24.72 0.74 -3.50
N SER A 32 24.28 2.00 -3.52
CA SER A 32 23.64 2.62 -2.35
C SER A 32 22.30 1.99 -2.02
N TRP A 33 21.47 1.68 -3.03
CA TRP A 33 20.18 1.03 -2.80
C TRP A 33 20.31 -0.39 -2.25
N LYS A 34 21.35 -1.14 -2.64
CA LYS A 34 21.58 -2.48 -2.08
C LYS A 34 21.80 -2.45 -0.57
N GLU A 35 22.49 -1.44 -0.06
CA GLU A 35 22.75 -1.30 1.38
C GLU A 35 21.48 -0.95 2.16
N ILE A 36 20.63 -0.09 1.61
CA ILE A 36 19.34 0.31 2.20
C ILE A 36 18.33 -0.84 2.16
N VAL A 37 18.26 -1.57 1.05
CA VAL A 37 17.26 -2.63 0.82
C VAL A 37 17.57 -3.88 1.62
N ARG A 38 18.85 -4.21 1.81
CA ARG A 38 19.27 -5.41 2.54
C ARG A 38 18.59 -5.58 3.91
N PRO A 39 18.59 -4.58 4.83
CA PRO A 39 17.86 -4.71 6.09
C PRO A 39 16.33 -4.75 5.90
N LEU A 40 15.79 -4.02 4.92
CA LEU A 40 14.35 -4.02 4.64
C LEU A 40 13.85 -5.39 4.16
N ASN A 41 14.68 -6.17 3.47
CA ASN A 41 14.38 -7.52 2.99
C ASN A 41 14.77 -8.62 3.97
N ALA A 42 15.28 -8.29 5.17
CA ALA A 42 15.66 -9.29 6.16
C ALA A 42 14.50 -10.26 6.43
N LYS A 43 14.81 -11.56 6.50
CA LYS A 43 13.79 -12.60 6.71
C LYS A 43 13.04 -12.34 8.01
N ILE A 44 11.72 -12.45 7.94
CA ILE A 44 10.87 -12.45 9.12
C ILE A 44 10.81 -13.89 9.65
N PRO A 45 10.95 -14.14 10.96
CA PRO A 45 10.82 -15.48 11.51
C PRO A 45 9.51 -16.14 11.05
N GLU A 46 9.56 -17.39 10.59
CA GLU A 46 8.44 -18.09 9.90
C GLU A 46 7.11 -18.07 10.67
N LYS A 47 7.16 -18.10 12.02
CA LYS A 47 5.98 -18.02 12.90
C LYS A 47 5.18 -16.71 12.80
N PHE A 48 5.67 -15.73 12.04
CA PHE A 48 4.99 -14.47 11.79
C PHE A 48 3.94 -14.57 10.67
N LEU A 49 4.09 -15.54 9.75
CA LEU A 49 3.35 -15.59 8.48
C LEU A 49 1.98 -16.29 8.58
N ASP A 50 1.68 -17.01 9.66
CA ASP A 50 0.40 -17.72 9.82
C ASP A 50 -0.85 -16.80 9.78
N PHE A 51 -0.67 -15.49 9.88
CA PHE A 51 -1.73 -14.50 10.01
C PHE A 51 -1.94 -13.60 8.79
N TYR A 52 -1.07 -13.67 7.78
CA TYR A 52 -1.22 -12.91 6.56
C TYR A 52 -1.82 -13.82 5.49
N PRO A 53 -3.10 -13.68 5.13
CA PRO A 53 -3.67 -14.46 4.05
C PRO A 53 -3.12 -14.08 2.66
N ASP A 54 -2.09 -13.23 2.59
CA ASP A 54 -1.37 -12.93 1.35
C ASP A 54 -0.34 -14.03 1.10
N PRO A 55 -0.45 -14.81 0.01
CA PRO A 55 0.69 -15.56 -0.49
C PRO A 55 1.70 -14.50 -0.92
N ALA A 56 2.78 -14.34 -0.15
CA ALA A 56 3.89 -13.46 -0.47
C ALA A 56 4.16 -13.46 -1.99
N GLY A 57 4.08 -12.28 -2.61
CA GLY A 57 4.23 -12.11 -4.06
C GLY A 57 2.98 -12.18 -4.93
N SER A 58 1.78 -12.28 -4.35
CA SER A 58 0.55 -12.18 -5.15
C SER A 58 0.21 -10.74 -5.54
N ASP A 59 -0.33 -10.52 -6.73
CA ASP A 59 -0.80 -9.19 -7.13
C ASP A 59 -2.12 -8.86 -6.44
N LEU A 60 -2.08 -7.94 -5.47
CA LEU A 60 -3.27 -7.56 -4.70
C LEU A 60 -4.35 -6.89 -5.56
N ILE A 61 -3.99 -6.24 -6.68
CA ILE A 61 -4.97 -5.68 -7.61
C ILE A 61 -5.71 -6.82 -8.29
N GLN A 62 -4.97 -7.80 -8.80
CA GLN A 62 -5.55 -8.98 -9.43
C GLN A 62 -6.39 -9.80 -8.42
N ILE A 63 -5.90 -9.97 -7.19
CA ILE A 63 -6.66 -10.61 -6.10
C ILE A 63 -7.97 -9.85 -5.86
N ASN A 64 -7.92 -8.53 -5.74
CA ASN A 64 -9.11 -7.71 -5.52
C ASN A 64 -10.12 -7.88 -6.66
N GLU A 65 -9.67 -7.89 -7.92
CA GLU A 65 -10.52 -8.14 -9.09
C GLU A 65 -11.15 -9.53 -9.09
N ILE A 66 -10.37 -10.57 -8.81
CA ILE A 66 -10.84 -11.97 -8.72
C ILE A 66 -11.89 -12.08 -7.62
N GLU A 67 -11.61 -11.56 -6.43
CA GLU A 67 -12.52 -11.66 -5.30
C GLU A 67 -13.82 -10.88 -5.54
N LEU A 68 -13.75 -9.70 -6.16
CA LEU A 68 -14.95 -8.96 -6.58
C LEU A 68 -15.74 -9.73 -7.65
N GLY A 69 -15.06 -10.40 -8.58
CA GLY A 69 -15.67 -11.32 -9.55
C GLY A 69 -16.42 -12.48 -8.88
N ILE A 70 -15.81 -13.12 -7.89
CA ILE A 70 -16.42 -14.20 -7.09
C ILE A 70 -17.66 -13.68 -6.35
N LEU A 71 -17.58 -12.52 -5.70
CA LEU A 71 -18.74 -11.92 -5.02
C LEU A 71 -19.86 -11.56 -6.00
N ASN A 72 -19.51 -11.06 -7.18
CA ASN A 72 -20.45 -10.74 -8.25
C ASN A 72 -21.17 -12.00 -8.75
N GLN A 73 -20.47 -13.14 -8.85
CA GLN A 73 -21.04 -14.43 -9.22
C GLN A 73 -21.92 -15.02 -8.10
N LYS A 74 -21.47 -14.93 -6.84
CA LYS A 74 -22.19 -15.40 -5.64
C LYS A 74 -23.58 -14.76 -5.52
N HIS A 75 -23.70 -13.48 -5.87
CA HIS A 75 -24.96 -12.73 -5.79
C HIS A 75 -25.65 -12.53 -7.15
N LYS A 76 -25.31 -13.32 -8.17
CA LYS A 76 -25.82 -13.14 -9.55
C LYS A 76 -27.35 -13.24 -9.69
N SER A 77 -28.00 -14.00 -8.81
CA SER A 77 -29.45 -14.21 -8.82
C SER A 77 -30.24 -13.09 -8.16
N LYS A 78 -29.58 -12.15 -7.46
CA LYS A 78 -30.24 -11.05 -6.76
C LYS A 78 -30.53 -9.88 -7.72
N PRO A 79 -31.62 -9.12 -7.50
CA PRO A 79 -31.82 -7.82 -8.15
C PRO A 79 -30.59 -6.91 -7.98
N TRP A 80 -30.28 -6.09 -8.99
CA TRP A 80 -29.07 -5.26 -9.06
C TRP A 80 -28.76 -4.50 -7.75
N LYS A 81 -29.76 -3.81 -7.17
CA LYS A 81 -29.58 -3.04 -5.92
C LYS A 81 -29.22 -3.94 -4.72
N GLU A 82 -29.88 -5.09 -4.58
CA GLU A 82 -29.64 -6.05 -3.50
C GLU A 82 -28.31 -6.77 -3.66
N LYS A 83 -27.95 -7.10 -4.91
CA LYS A 83 -26.65 -7.65 -5.29
C LYS A 83 -25.53 -6.75 -4.79
N LEU A 84 -25.57 -5.46 -5.13
CA LEU A 84 -24.52 -4.50 -4.75
C LEU A 84 -24.47 -4.27 -3.25
N LYS A 85 -25.62 -4.19 -2.58
CA LYS A 85 -25.70 -4.14 -1.11
C LYS A 85 -25.04 -5.36 -0.47
N SER A 86 -25.27 -6.55 -1.03
CA SER A 86 -24.67 -7.80 -0.54
C SER A 86 -23.16 -7.85 -0.76
N ILE A 87 -22.68 -7.42 -1.93
CA ILE A 87 -21.24 -7.29 -2.21
C ILE A 87 -20.59 -6.33 -1.22
N HIS A 88 -21.20 -5.16 -0.98
CA HIS A 88 -20.70 -4.19 -0.02
C HIS A 88 -20.62 -4.75 1.41
N GLN A 89 -21.62 -5.52 1.85
CA GLN A 89 -21.60 -6.18 3.15
C GLN A 89 -20.49 -7.25 3.24
N ASP A 90 -20.29 -8.02 2.17
CA ASP A 90 -19.22 -9.02 2.11
C ASP A 90 -17.83 -8.36 2.14
N VAL A 91 -17.64 -7.24 1.42
CA VAL A 91 -16.41 -6.42 1.48
C VAL A 91 -16.18 -5.87 2.90
N LYS A 92 -17.20 -5.31 3.54
CA LYS A 92 -17.09 -4.85 4.95
C LYS A 92 -16.67 -5.98 5.88
N ARG A 93 -17.27 -7.17 5.73
CA ARG A 93 -16.91 -8.34 6.53
C ARG A 93 -15.45 -8.76 6.30
N ALA A 94 -15.00 -8.77 5.05
CA ALA A 94 -13.60 -9.06 4.71
C ALA A 94 -12.65 -8.06 5.36
N ASN A 95 -12.94 -6.76 5.28
CA ASN A 95 -12.14 -5.72 5.90
C ASN A 95 -12.10 -5.85 7.43
N SER A 96 -13.23 -6.18 8.08
CA SER A 96 -13.26 -6.44 9.52
C SER A 96 -12.42 -7.65 9.91
N LYS A 97 -12.41 -8.71 9.10
CA LYS A 97 -11.53 -9.87 9.33
C LYS A 97 -10.06 -9.48 9.22
N SER A 98 -9.67 -8.67 8.22
CA SER A 98 -8.30 -8.18 8.11
C SER A 98 -7.85 -7.42 9.35
N ILE A 99 -8.71 -6.53 9.91
CA ILE A 99 -8.43 -5.84 11.18
C ILE A 99 -8.24 -6.85 12.30
N GLN A 100 -9.21 -7.75 12.45
CA GLN A 100 -9.23 -8.70 13.55
C GLN A 100 -7.99 -9.60 13.54
N SER A 101 -7.63 -10.18 12.39
CA SER A 101 -6.44 -11.02 12.25
C SER A 101 -5.16 -10.28 12.60
N PHE A 102 -5.05 -8.99 12.28
CA PHE A 102 -3.88 -8.20 12.63
C PHE A 102 -3.84 -7.80 14.10
N SER A 103 -4.98 -7.42 14.69
CA SER A 103 -5.08 -7.04 16.10
C SER A 103 -4.95 -8.23 17.05
N GLU A 104 -5.46 -9.41 16.69
CA GLU A 104 -5.45 -10.62 17.53
C GLU A 104 -4.18 -11.46 17.33
N GLY A 105 -3.53 -11.34 16.16
CA GLY A 105 -2.48 -12.24 15.68
C GLY A 105 -1.11 -12.15 16.36
N ASN A 106 -1.03 -11.88 17.68
CA ASN A 106 0.03 -12.27 18.62
C ASN A 106 0.10 -11.32 19.84
N SER A 107 -0.95 -11.25 20.66
CA SER A 107 -0.88 -10.57 21.97
C SER A 107 0.26 -11.10 22.87
N VAL A 108 0.71 -12.33 22.62
CA VAL A 108 1.82 -12.98 23.34
C VAL A 108 3.19 -12.45 22.91
N LEU A 109 3.42 -12.21 21.60
CA LEU A 109 4.71 -11.68 21.12
C LEU A 109 4.87 -10.19 21.41
N LEU A 110 3.77 -9.47 21.59
CA LEU A 110 3.76 -8.03 21.87
C LEU A 110 3.91 -7.69 23.36
N ARG A 111 4.06 -8.69 24.25
CA ARG A 111 4.18 -8.42 25.68
C ARG A 111 5.42 -7.57 25.98
N GLY A 112 5.19 -6.40 26.55
CA GLY A 112 6.20 -5.39 26.91
C GLY A 112 6.63 -4.50 25.75
N GLN A 113 6.05 -4.61 24.56
CA GLN A 113 6.45 -3.86 23.37
C GLN A 113 5.49 -2.69 23.09
N ASN A 114 5.92 -1.49 23.44
CA ASN A 114 5.24 -0.24 23.10
C ASN A 114 6.09 0.54 22.10
N TYR A 115 5.52 0.81 20.92
CA TYR A 115 6.16 1.52 19.81
C TYR A 115 5.49 2.85 19.49
N SER A 116 4.48 3.29 20.24
CA SER A 116 3.83 4.59 20.06
C SER A 116 4.82 5.76 19.95
N LYS A 117 5.83 5.80 20.83
CA LYS A 117 6.86 6.84 20.81
C LYS A 117 7.75 6.78 19.56
N GLN A 118 8.10 5.59 19.10
CA GLN A 118 8.87 5.35 17.87
C GLN A 118 8.04 5.77 16.65
N ALA A 119 6.77 5.34 16.59
CA ALA A 119 5.84 5.69 15.52
C ALA A 119 5.67 7.20 15.39
N SER A 120 5.49 7.92 16.51
CA SER A 120 5.38 9.38 16.50
C SER A 120 6.68 10.05 16.05
N ARG A 121 7.86 9.58 16.50
CA ARG A 121 9.15 10.11 16.02
C ARG A 121 9.32 9.92 14.52
N VAL A 122 8.99 8.74 14.00
CA VAL A 122 9.07 8.46 12.55
C VAL A 122 8.08 9.35 11.78
N LEU A 123 6.86 9.53 12.27
CA LEU A 123 5.89 10.43 11.65
C LEU A 123 6.41 11.88 11.62
N SER A 124 6.89 12.41 12.75
CA SER A 124 7.48 13.75 12.82
C SER A 124 8.63 13.91 11.82
N ARG A 125 9.55 12.94 11.75
CA ARG A 125 10.66 12.94 10.79
C ARG A 125 10.15 13.02 9.34
N ILE A 126 9.05 12.35 9.00
CA ILE A 126 8.48 12.41 7.64
C ILE A 126 7.85 13.75 7.33
N LEU A 127 7.10 14.31 8.28
CA LEU A 127 6.40 15.57 8.12
C LEU A 127 7.38 16.75 8.02
N GLU A 128 8.53 16.67 8.70
CA GLU A 128 9.59 17.69 8.68
C GLU A 128 10.54 17.58 7.49
N ASN A 129 10.63 16.39 6.87
CA ASN A 129 11.53 16.14 5.77
C ASN A 129 10.91 16.54 4.42
N LYS A 130 11.60 17.46 3.73
CA LYS A 130 11.16 18.03 2.45
C LYS A 130 10.95 16.98 1.36
N ILE A 131 11.61 15.84 1.38
CA ILE A 131 11.45 14.80 0.34
C ILE A 131 10.26 13.88 0.66
N THR A 132 10.06 13.55 1.94
CA THR A 132 9.06 12.55 2.34
C THR A 132 7.71 13.15 2.74
N MET A 133 7.58 14.47 2.92
CA MET A 133 6.28 15.08 3.20
C MET A 133 5.31 14.94 2.02
N SER A 134 4.00 14.85 2.31
CA SER A 134 2.98 14.59 1.29
C SER A 134 2.85 15.70 0.23
N GLN A 135 3.17 16.94 0.61
CA GLN A 135 3.07 18.13 -0.25
C GLN A 135 4.13 18.14 -1.35
N THR A 136 5.32 17.61 -1.10
CA THR A 136 6.44 17.62 -2.07
C THR A 136 6.19 16.69 -3.25
N ALA A 137 5.30 15.71 -3.11
CA ALA A 137 4.93 14.84 -4.23
C ALA A 137 4.58 15.66 -5.48
N LYS A 138 3.89 16.80 -5.34
CA LYS A 138 3.51 17.68 -6.46
C LYS A 138 4.68 18.36 -7.19
N THR A 139 5.87 18.39 -6.59
CA THR A 139 7.07 19.02 -7.17
C THR A 139 7.80 18.10 -8.14
N PHE A 140 7.57 16.78 -8.05
CA PHE A 140 8.16 15.81 -8.95
C PHE A 140 7.29 15.65 -10.20
N ASN A 141 7.94 15.43 -11.35
CA ASN A 141 7.24 15.09 -12.58
C ASN A 141 6.42 13.82 -12.34
N GLN A 142 5.12 13.86 -12.67
CA GLN A 142 4.19 12.77 -12.35
C GLN A 142 4.05 12.49 -10.85
N GLY A 143 4.22 13.51 -10.00
CA GLY A 143 3.88 13.55 -8.57
C GLY A 143 2.53 12.95 -8.17
N ASP A 144 1.64 12.97 -9.15
CA ASP A 144 0.24 12.61 -9.08
C ASP A 144 0.01 11.14 -9.46
N VAL A 145 1.01 10.54 -10.11
CA VAL A 145 1.00 9.18 -10.59
C VAL A 145 1.43 8.27 -9.45
N VAL A 146 0.71 7.16 -9.39
CA VAL A 146 1.00 5.93 -8.66
C VAL A 146 2.48 5.84 -8.27
N GLY A 147 2.81 6.16 -7.02
CA GLY A 147 4.11 5.78 -6.48
C GLY A 147 4.62 6.48 -5.24
N PHE A 148 4.30 7.75 -5.03
CA PHE A 148 4.85 8.49 -3.87
C PHE A 148 4.45 7.88 -2.51
N CYS A 149 3.30 7.19 -2.44
CA CYS A 149 2.91 6.46 -1.24
C CYS A 149 3.82 5.27 -0.92
N PHE A 150 4.31 4.50 -1.92
CA PHE A 150 5.25 3.40 -1.64
C PHE A 150 6.57 3.96 -1.12
N ALA A 151 6.99 5.13 -1.61
CA ALA A 151 8.31 5.67 -1.35
C ALA A 151 8.40 6.19 0.08
N ARG A 152 7.32 6.86 0.52
CA ARG A 152 7.12 7.21 1.93
C ARG A 152 6.96 5.97 2.80
N ALA A 153 6.22 4.95 2.35
CA ALA A 153 6.12 3.69 3.08
C ALA A 153 7.48 2.99 3.25
N LEU A 154 8.35 3.05 2.25
CA LEU A 154 9.74 2.57 2.34
C LEU A 154 10.51 3.36 3.41
N ALA A 155 10.44 4.69 3.38
CA ALA A 155 11.11 5.53 4.36
C ALA A 155 10.62 5.27 5.80
N ILE A 156 9.30 5.17 6.00
CA ILE A 156 8.71 4.79 7.29
C ILE A 156 9.27 3.45 7.75
N HIS A 157 9.26 2.45 6.86
CA HIS A 157 9.73 1.11 7.19
C HIS A 157 11.21 1.14 7.63
N LYS A 158 12.08 1.82 6.86
CA LYS A 158 13.50 1.97 7.20
C LYS A 158 13.69 2.69 8.55
N TRP A 159 13.02 3.80 8.77
CA TRP A 159 13.17 4.57 10.01
C TRP A 159 12.60 3.85 11.23
N LEU A 160 11.56 3.03 11.07
CA LEU A 160 11.11 2.14 12.15
C LEU A 160 12.20 1.12 12.52
N LEU A 161 12.87 0.52 11.53
CA LEU A 161 13.99 -0.38 11.80
C LEU A 161 15.14 0.35 12.52
N ASP A 162 15.46 1.57 12.09
CA ASP A 162 16.50 2.40 12.72
C ASP A 162 16.14 2.78 14.17
N GLU A 163 14.84 2.94 14.46
CA GLU A 163 14.29 3.16 15.81
C GLU A 163 14.20 1.86 16.65
N GLY A 164 14.74 0.75 16.14
CA GLY A 164 14.80 -0.54 16.83
C GLY A 164 13.47 -1.30 16.83
N VAL A 165 12.50 -0.91 15.99
CA VAL A 165 11.27 -1.68 15.81
C VAL A 165 11.61 -2.94 15.01
N PRO A 166 11.35 -4.15 15.52
CA PRO A 166 11.67 -5.37 14.80
C PRO A 166 10.76 -5.51 13.57
N GLN A 167 11.29 -6.10 12.49
CA GLN A 167 10.56 -6.40 11.27
C GLN A 167 9.22 -7.11 11.53
N SER A 168 9.18 -8.01 12.53
CA SER A 168 7.99 -8.75 12.97
C SER A 168 6.95 -7.91 13.69
N SER A 169 7.18 -6.62 13.91
CA SER A 169 6.16 -5.71 14.45
C SER A 169 5.65 -4.74 13.38
N ILE A 170 6.23 -4.77 12.17
CA ILE A 170 5.91 -3.87 11.06
C ILE A 170 5.06 -4.64 10.03
N ALA A 171 4.09 -3.96 9.43
CA ALA A 171 3.30 -4.46 8.31
C ALA A 171 3.03 -3.32 7.32
N LYS A 172 2.67 -3.68 6.09
CA LYS A 172 2.07 -2.71 5.16
C LYS A 172 0.58 -2.92 5.08
N ILE A 173 -0.15 -1.80 5.06
CA ILE A 173 -1.56 -1.80 4.79
C ILE A 173 -1.84 -1.10 3.46
N PHE A 174 -2.50 -1.84 2.57
CA PHE A 174 -2.94 -1.38 1.28
C PHE A 174 -4.45 -1.15 1.31
N THR A 175 -4.87 0.04 0.88
CA THR A 175 -6.25 0.34 0.51
C THR A 175 -6.36 0.20 -1.01
N ILE A 176 -7.21 -0.69 -1.52
CA ILE A 176 -7.36 -0.94 -2.96
C ILE A 176 -8.81 -0.66 -3.38
N GLY A 177 -8.96 0.02 -4.51
CA GLY A 177 -10.24 0.40 -5.10
C GLY A 177 -10.22 1.81 -5.65
N ASP A 178 -11.36 2.28 -6.16
CA ASP A 178 -11.49 3.66 -6.61
C ASP A 178 -11.60 4.62 -5.42
N LEU A 179 -10.55 5.38 -5.18
CA LEU A 179 -10.43 6.36 -4.08
C LEU A 179 -10.44 7.77 -4.67
N LYS A 180 -11.31 8.65 -4.18
CA LYS A 180 -11.31 10.07 -4.49
C LYS A 180 -10.71 10.86 -3.33
N VAL A 181 -9.54 11.45 -3.56
CA VAL A 181 -8.83 12.30 -2.61
C VAL A 181 -8.63 13.67 -3.26
N LEU A 182 -9.26 14.69 -2.71
CA LEU A 182 -9.38 16.01 -3.35
C LEU A 182 -9.98 15.84 -4.78
N ASP A 183 -9.30 16.36 -5.79
CA ASP A 183 -9.72 16.28 -7.20
C ASP A 183 -9.09 15.11 -7.97
N ARG A 184 -8.51 14.13 -7.26
CA ARG A 184 -7.77 13.02 -7.87
C ARG A 184 -8.42 11.68 -7.57
N VAL A 185 -8.30 10.76 -8.53
CA VAL A 185 -8.72 9.37 -8.37
C VAL A 185 -7.48 8.49 -8.25
N TRP A 186 -7.38 7.75 -7.15
CA TRP A 186 -6.35 6.73 -6.94
C TRP A 186 -6.96 5.34 -7.02
N LYS A 187 -6.16 4.38 -7.47
CA LYS A 187 -6.53 2.95 -7.50
C LYS A 187 -6.10 2.20 -6.25
N PHE A 188 -5.12 2.74 -5.54
CA PHE A 188 -4.71 2.25 -4.25
C PHE A 188 -3.99 3.33 -3.43
N HIS A 189 -3.82 3.06 -2.14
CA HIS A 189 -2.94 3.79 -1.23
C HIS A 189 -2.23 2.79 -0.31
N VAL A 190 -1.05 3.13 0.19
CA VAL A 190 -0.29 2.28 1.12
C VAL A 190 0.24 3.12 2.28
N ALA A 191 0.15 2.54 3.47
CA ALA A 191 0.76 3.05 4.69
C ALA A 191 1.51 1.93 5.42
N VAL A 192 2.26 2.30 6.46
CA VAL A 192 2.96 1.34 7.30
C VAL A 192 2.27 1.27 8.65
N ALA A 193 2.03 0.06 9.13
CA ALA A 193 1.50 -0.22 10.45
C ALA A 193 2.58 -0.82 11.34
N VAL A 194 2.59 -0.45 12.62
CA VAL A 194 3.37 -1.07 13.68
C VAL A 194 2.44 -1.63 14.75
N ARG A 195 2.72 -2.84 15.22
CA ARG A 195 1.97 -3.49 16.31
C ARG A 195 2.48 -2.99 17.65
N ASP A 196 1.60 -2.37 18.41
CA ASP A 196 1.82 -1.79 19.73
C ASP A 196 0.94 -2.52 20.76
N GLN A 197 1.46 -2.75 21.97
CA GLN A 197 0.72 -3.47 23.00
C GLN A 197 -0.46 -2.67 23.57
N GLU A 198 -0.30 -1.36 23.74
CA GLU A 198 -1.27 -0.48 24.40
C GLU A 198 -2.40 -0.09 23.44
N TYR A 199 -2.03 0.30 22.22
CA TYR A 199 -2.97 0.84 21.22
C TYR A 199 -3.36 -0.17 20.13
N GLY A 200 -2.78 -1.37 20.17
CA GLY A 200 -2.94 -2.35 19.10
C GLY A 200 -2.15 -1.92 17.87
N ALA A 201 -2.81 -1.83 16.72
CA ALA A 201 -2.14 -1.47 15.47
C ALA A 201 -2.10 0.05 15.28
N LEU A 202 -0.90 0.62 15.20
CA LEU A 202 -0.65 2.03 14.92
C LEU A 202 -0.21 2.21 13.46
N VAL A 203 -0.89 3.07 12.71
CA VAL A 203 -0.62 3.36 11.30
C VAL A 203 0.04 4.72 11.19
N ILE A 204 1.19 4.72 10.50
CA ILE A 204 1.99 5.91 10.18
C ILE A 204 1.70 6.25 8.72
N ASP A 205 1.10 7.41 8.50
CA ASP A 205 0.72 7.90 7.19
C ASP A 205 0.82 9.43 7.14
N PRO A 206 1.70 10.03 6.33
CA PRO A 206 1.91 11.49 6.28
C PRO A 206 0.78 12.26 5.57
N PHE A 207 -0.33 11.60 5.26
CA PHE A 207 -1.61 12.27 5.02
C PHE A 207 -2.30 12.74 6.29
N HIS A 208 -1.75 12.39 7.46
CA HIS A 208 -2.28 12.75 8.77
C HIS A 208 -1.16 13.35 9.63
N ASP A 209 -1.54 14.32 10.47
CA ASP A 209 -0.60 15.02 11.34
C ASP A 209 -0.27 14.21 12.61
N GLU A 210 -0.97 13.10 12.84
CA GLU A 210 -0.77 12.21 13.99
C GLU A 210 -0.89 10.74 13.58
N VAL A 211 -0.24 9.87 14.35
CA VAL A 211 -0.34 8.41 14.21
C VAL A 211 -1.78 7.99 14.50
N LYS A 212 -2.35 7.13 13.65
CA LYS A 212 -3.73 6.65 13.79
C LYS A 212 -3.75 5.22 14.27
N THR A 213 -4.80 4.81 14.98
CA THR A 213 -5.07 3.38 15.09
C THR A 213 -5.46 2.83 13.72
N LEU A 214 -5.27 1.53 13.50
CA LEU A 214 -5.67 0.84 12.27
C LEU A 214 -7.15 1.07 11.94
N LYS A 215 -8.03 1.02 12.96
CA LYS A 215 -9.46 1.23 12.80
C LYS A 215 -9.77 2.65 12.32
N GLU A 216 -9.13 3.67 12.90
CA GLU A 216 -9.30 5.07 12.50
C GLU A 216 -8.79 5.29 11.07
N TRP A 217 -7.59 4.81 10.77
CA TRP A 217 -7.00 4.94 9.44
C TRP A 217 -7.87 4.29 8.36
N MET A 218 -8.38 3.08 8.61
CA MET A 218 -9.28 2.39 7.67
C MET A 218 -10.62 3.10 7.53
N ALA A 219 -11.16 3.70 8.59
CA ALA A 219 -12.39 4.49 8.51
C ALA A 219 -12.19 5.75 7.64
N ILE A 220 -11.07 6.47 7.82
CA ILE A 220 -10.69 7.61 7.00
C ILE A 220 -10.53 7.19 5.53
N ASN A 221 -9.74 6.15 5.26
CA ASN A 221 -9.48 5.68 3.89
C ASN A 221 -10.72 5.10 3.20
N SER A 222 -11.62 4.46 3.96
CA SER A 222 -12.92 4.01 3.43
C SER A 222 -13.79 5.19 2.98
N SER A 223 -13.65 6.36 3.62
CA SER A 223 -14.39 7.57 3.28
C SER A 223 -13.99 8.14 1.91
N TYR A 224 -12.75 7.87 1.47
CA TYR A 224 -12.28 8.24 0.13
C TYR A 224 -12.88 7.35 -0.97
N GLY A 225 -13.44 6.18 -0.65
CA GLY A 225 -14.01 5.30 -1.67
C GLY A 225 -15.11 5.96 -2.49
N ILE A 226 -15.01 5.92 -3.82
CA ILE A 226 -16.06 6.38 -4.73
C ILE A 226 -17.30 5.50 -4.52
N LYS A 227 -18.40 6.14 -4.11
CA LYS A 227 -19.65 5.45 -3.80
C LYS A 227 -20.53 5.45 -5.04
N HIS A 228 -20.51 4.40 -5.87
CA HIS A 228 -21.61 4.19 -6.81
C HIS A 228 -21.88 2.73 -7.17
N PRO A 229 -23.00 2.13 -6.69
CA PRO A 229 -23.89 2.61 -5.60
C PRO A 229 -23.35 2.35 -4.19
N TYR A 230 -22.25 1.62 -4.05
CA TYR A 230 -21.55 1.40 -2.78
C TYR A 230 -20.04 1.43 -3.04
N SER A 231 -19.27 1.83 -2.02
CA SER A 231 -17.81 1.68 -2.07
C SER A 231 -17.45 0.19 -2.07
N GLN A 232 -16.50 -0.16 -2.94
CA GLN A 232 -15.88 -1.49 -3.04
C GLN A 232 -14.43 -1.48 -2.54
N VAL A 233 -14.05 -0.47 -1.75
CA VAL A 233 -12.70 -0.35 -1.20
C VAL A 233 -12.39 -1.54 -0.28
N ARG A 234 -11.25 -2.18 -0.55
CA ARG A 234 -10.73 -3.31 0.21
C ARG A 234 -9.42 -2.95 0.90
N PHE A 235 -9.18 -3.61 2.02
CA PHE A 235 -7.95 -3.45 2.78
C PHE A 235 -7.19 -4.77 2.87
N TYR A 236 -5.92 -4.71 2.53
CA TYR A 236 -4.99 -5.84 2.59
C TYR A 236 -3.85 -5.46 3.52
N ILE A 237 -3.61 -6.30 4.52
CA ILE A 237 -2.46 -6.16 5.39
C ILE A 237 -1.47 -7.25 4.96
N THR A 238 -0.23 -6.85 4.73
CA THR A 238 0.81 -7.69 4.14
C THR A 238 2.11 -7.57 4.93
N GLU A 239 3.07 -8.42 4.59
CA GLU A 239 4.42 -8.29 5.11
C GLU A 239 5.03 -6.91 4.80
N PRO A 240 5.92 -6.39 5.68
CA PRO A 240 6.55 -5.08 5.50
C PRO A 240 7.46 -5.00 4.25
N ARG A 241 7.81 -6.15 3.67
CA ARG A 241 8.64 -6.28 2.47
C ARG A 241 7.89 -6.02 1.17
N LYS A 242 6.55 -6.14 1.19
CA LYS A 242 5.66 -5.91 0.04
C LYS A 242 5.87 -4.53 -0.55
N PHE A 243 6.60 -4.37 -1.65
CA PHE A 243 6.90 -3.03 -2.14
C PHE A 243 5.65 -2.32 -2.70
N LEU A 244 4.93 -3.02 -3.56
CA LEU A 244 3.74 -2.56 -4.31
C LEU A 244 2.65 -3.65 -4.25
N PRO A 245 1.40 -3.33 -4.62
CA PRO A 245 0.35 -4.35 -4.71
C PRO A 245 0.76 -5.59 -5.52
N SER A 246 1.50 -5.40 -6.61
CA SER A 246 1.96 -6.45 -7.52
C SER A 246 3.36 -7.01 -7.25
N PHE A 247 4.11 -6.47 -6.27
CA PHE A 247 5.51 -6.85 -6.05
C PHE A 247 5.72 -7.43 -4.64
N ALA A 248 6.52 -8.50 -4.56
CA ALA A 248 6.79 -9.25 -3.34
C ALA A 248 7.76 -8.53 -2.40
N GLU A 249 8.98 -8.28 -2.84
CA GLU A 249 10.05 -7.70 -2.03
C GLU A 249 10.59 -6.42 -2.68
N TYR A 250 11.40 -5.67 -1.94
CA TYR A 250 12.13 -4.53 -2.49
C TYR A 250 13.21 -5.05 -3.46
N ASP A 251 13.18 -4.58 -4.70
CA ASP A 251 14.17 -4.92 -5.73
C ASP A 251 14.85 -3.64 -6.21
N PRO A 252 16.19 -3.57 -6.25
CA PRO A 252 16.92 -2.43 -6.79
C PRO A 252 16.40 -1.91 -8.14
N VAL A 253 15.91 -2.78 -9.02
CA VAL A 253 15.35 -2.42 -10.33
C VAL A 253 14.14 -1.48 -10.20
N GLN A 254 13.37 -1.57 -9.11
CA GLN A 254 12.21 -0.71 -8.86
C GLN A 254 12.62 0.76 -8.66
N PHE A 255 13.83 1.02 -8.14
CA PHE A 255 14.34 2.37 -7.89
C PHE A 255 14.92 3.03 -9.15
N GLU A 256 15.16 2.25 -10.20
CA GLU A 256 15.61 2.76 -11.51
C GLU A 256 14.44 3.08 -12.44
N ASN A 257 13.19 3.03 -11.96
CA ASN A 257 12.02 3.45 -12.74
C ASN A 257 12.19 4.93 -13.17
N PRO A 258 12.21 5.25 -14.47
CA PRO A 258 12.49 6.62 -14.94
C PRO A 258 11.54 7.69 -14.38
N LEU A 259 10.30 7.32 -14.05
CA LEU A 259 9.29 8.23 -13.48
C LEU A 259 9.56 8.57 -12.02
N LEU A 260 10.26 7.70 -11.31
CA LEU A 260 10.45 7.76 -9.86
C LEU A 260 11.91 7.95 -9.47
N LYS A 261 12.83 7.81 -10.43
CA LYS A 261 14.27 7.82 -10.20
C LYS A 261 14.73 9.09 -9.50
N GLU A 262 14.30 10.26 -9.96
CA GLU A 262 14.66 11.54 -9.33
C GLU A 262 14.23 11.57 -7.85
N TYR A 263 13.01 11.08 -7.56
CA TYR A 263 12.52 11.00 -6.19
C TYR A 263 13.39 10.08 -5.34
N PHE A 264 13.72 8.90 -5.87
CA PHE A 264 14.53 7.92 -5.17
C PHE A 264 15.97 8.40 -4.94
N ASP A 265 16.59 9.00 -5.95
CA ASP A 265 17.92 9.58 -5.83
C ASP A 265 17.94 10.64 -4.71
N GLN A 266 16.89 11.45 -4.56
CA GLN A 266 16.77 12.39 -3.42
C GLN A 266 16.43 11.71 -2.09
N LEU A 267 15.62 10.65 -2.12
CA LEU A 267 15.25 9.90 -0.92
C LEU A 267 16.47 9.23 -0.29
N ILE A 268 17.42 8.75 -1.10
CA ILE A 268 18.64 8.09 -0.63
C ILE A 268 19.46 9.00 0.30
N GLU A 269 19.46 10.31 0.03
CA GLU A 269 20.24 11.31 0.79
C GLU A 269 19.68 11.56 2.19
N VAL A 270 18.47 11.07 2.49
CA VAL A 270 17.79 11.29 3.77
C VAL A 270 17.50 10.00 4.55
N LEU A 271 17.84 8.84 3.97
CA LEU A 271 17.67 7.49 4.56
C LEU A 271 18.89 7.05 5.35
#